data_AF-A0A0C5V1E5-F1
#
_entry.id   AF-A0A0C5V1E5-F1
#
_cell.length_a   1.000
_cell.length_b   1.000
_cell.length_c   1.000
_cell.angle_alpha   90.00
_cell.angle_beta   90.00
_cell.angle_gamma   90.00
#
_symmetry.space_group_name_H-M   'P 1'
#
loop_
_entity.id
_entity.type
_entity.pdbx_description
1 polymer ?
#
loop_
_entity_poly.entity_id
_entity_poly.type
_entity_poly.pdbx_seq_one_letter_code
_entity_poly.pdbx_strand_id
1 'polypeptide(L)' 'MPWLQLKGHWLPQAGFTVDTPVTVMDGELVIRVVPEG' A
#
# COMPACT_ATOMS: atom_id res chain seq x y z
N MET A 1 -10.11 3.07 -16.74
CA MET A 1 -9.17 3.49 -15.69
C MET A 1 -8.78 2.24 -14.90
N PRO A 2 -7.51 1.83 -14.85
CA PRO A 2 -7.11 0.67 -14.06
C PRO A 2 -7.31 0.96 -12.57
N TRP A 3 -7.83 -0.01 -11.83
CA TRP A 3 -7.99 0.06 -10.38
C TRP A 3 -7.52 -1.24 -9.74
N LEU A 4 -6.88 -1.12 -8.58
CA LEU A 4 -6.41 -2.25 -7.78
C LEU A 4 -7.06 -2.13 -6.40
N GLN A 5 -7.82 -3.14 -5.99
CA GLN A 5 -8.41 -3.18 -4.66
C GLN A 5 -7.62 -4.12 -3.77
N LEU A 6 -6.95 -3.54 -2.78
CA LEU A 6 -6.27 -4.27 -1.73
C LEU A 6 -7.21 -4.38 -0.52
N LYS A 7 -7.36 -5.60 0.03
CA LYS A 7 -8.23 -5.88 1.18
C LYS A 7 -7.39 -6.32 2.37
N GLY A 8 -7.88 -6.04 3.58
CA GLY A 8 -7.29 -6.51 4.84
C GLY A 8 -7.11 -5.41 5.87
N HIS A 9 -7.14 -5.79 7.15
CA HIS A 9 -6.97 -4.87 8.29
C HIS A 9 -5.53 -4.34 8.43
N TRP A 10 -4.57 -4.98 7.74
CA TRP A 10 -3.16 -4.63 7.81
C TRP A 10 -2.83 -3.29 7.15
N LEU A 11 -3.62 -2.84 6.15
CA LEU A 11 -3.40 -1.56 5.47
C LEU A 11 -3.61 -0.38 6.43
N PRO A 12 -4.75 -0.27 7.14
CA PRO A 12 -4.91 0.72 8.21
C PRO A 12 -3.86 0.60 9.33
N GLN A 13 -3.48 -0.63 9.71
CA GLN A 13 -2.44 -0.86 10.73
C GLN A 13 -1.07 -0.34 10.29
N ALA A 14 -0.77 -0.38 8.99
CA ALA A 14 0.43 0.18 8.39
C ALA A 14 0.30 1.68 8.05
N GLY A 15 -0.80 2.34 8.43
CA GLY A 15 -1.02 3.78 8.22
C GLY A 15 -1.62 4.16 6.86
N PHE A 16 -2.02 3.20 6.03
CA PHE A 16 -2.65 3.46 4.73
C PHE A 16 -4.17 3.65 4.86
N THR A 17 -4.67 4.73 4.26
CA THR A 17 -6.10 5.04 4.06
C THR A 17 -6.48 4.97 2.58
N VAL A 18 -7.79 5.01 2.26
CA VAL A 18 -8.30 4.93 0.88
C VAL A 18 -7.72 6.02 -0.04
N ASP A 19 -7.38 7.18 0.52
CA ASP A 19 -6.82 8.32 -0.23
C ASP A 19 -5.30 8.44 -0.10
N THR A 20 -4.63 7.43 0.46
CA THR A 20 -3.17 7.47 0.60
C THR A 20 -2.52 7.37 -0.78
N PRO A 21 -1.77 8.40 -1.21
CA PRO A 21 -1.10 8.35 -2.50
C PRO A 21 0.00 7.29 -2.46
N VAL A 22 0.03 6.44 -3.49
CA VAL A 22 1.09 5.43 -3.69
C VAL A 22 1.88 5.76 -4.95
N THR A 23 3.20 5.59 -4.88
CA THR A 23 4.08 5.74 -6.04
C THR A 23 4.37 4.37 -6.61
N VAL A 24 4.16 4.21 -7.92
CA VAL A 24 4.58 3.02 -8.67
C VAL A 24 5.96 3.28 -9.24
N MET A 25 6.92 2.39 -8.98
CA MET A 25 8.28 2.47 -9.51
C MET A 25 8.53 1.24 -10.40
N ASP A 26 9.10 1.45 -11.59
CA ASP A 26 9.42 0.39 -12.56
C ASP A 26 8.23 -0.54 -12.92
N GLY A 27 7.00 -0.01 -12.85
CA GLY A 27 5.78 -0.78 -13.13
C GLY A 27 5.30 -1.64 -11.97
N GLU A 28 5.94 -1.55 -10.80
CA GLU A 28 5.60 -2.35 -9.62
C GLU A 28 5.05 -1.48 -8.48
N LEU A 29 3.97 -1.97 -7.85
CA LEU A 29 3.51 -1.49 -6.55
C LEU A 29 4.01 -2.46 -5.49
N VAL A 30 4.94 -2.03 -4.65
CA VAL A 30 5.57 -2.86 -3.63
C VAL A 30 5.18 -2.37 -2.24
N ILE A 31 4.56 -3.25 -1.45
CA ILE A 31 4.19 -2.95 -0.05
C ILE A 31 5.00 -3.87 0.86
N ARG A 32 5.82 -3.28 1.75
CA ARG A 32 6.69 -4.02 2.67
C ARG A 32 6.38 -3.63 4.10
N VAL A 33 6.32 -4.63 4.97
CA VAL A 33 6.38 -4.40 6.43
C VAL A 33 7.84 -4.07 6.76
N VAL A 34 8.09 -2.89 7.33
CA VAL A 34 9.40 -2.53 7.85
C VAL A 34 9.46 -3.01 9.31
N PRO A 35 10.39 -3.90 9.69
CA PRO A 35 10.53 -4.30 11.09
C PRO A 35 10.96 -3.09 11.92
N GLU A 36 10.33 -2.90 13.09
CA GLU A 36 10.82 -1.93 14.08
C GLU A 36 12.16 -2.46 14.62
N GLY A 37 13.21 -1.65 14.43
CA GLY A 37 14.55 -1.90 14.97
C GLY A 37 14.71 -1.43 16.41
#